data_AF-A0A1J3D5P9-F1
#
_entry.id   AF-A0A1J3D5P9-F1
#
_cell.length_a   1.000
_cell.length_b   1.000
_cell.length_c   1.000
_cell.angle_alpha   90.00
_cell.angle_beta   90.00
_cell.angle_gamma   90.00
#
_symmetry.space_group_name_H-M   'P 1'
#
loop_
_entity.id
_entity.type
_entity.pdbx_description
1 polymer ?
#
loop_
_entity_poly.entity_id
_entity_poly.type
_entity_poly.pdbx_seq_one_letter_code
_entity_poly.pdbx_strand_id
1 'polypeptide(L)'
;LETTKGLDFHDKDVESEDNLWELYELWRSHHTIARSLEEKAKRFNVFKHNVRHIHETNKKDKPYKLKLNKFGDMTSEEFRKTYAGSNIKHHRMLQGERRAKGSFMYANVDALP
;
A
#
# COMPACT_ATOMS: atom_id res chain seq x y z
N LEU A 1 13.78 -0.06 -6.99
CA LEU A 1 12.48 -0.06 -6.28
C LEU A 1 12.74 0.52 -4.91
N GLU A 2 12.42 1.79 -4.68
CA GLU A 2 12.58 2.41 -3.35
C GLU A 2 11.62 1.70 -2.39
N THR A 3 12.18 0.85 -1.54
CA THR A 3 11.48 0.26 -0.41
C THR A 3 10.88 1.41 0.39
N THR A 4 9.55 1.55 0.38
CA THR A 4 8.87 2.66 1.06
C THR A 4 9.30 2.66 2.53
N LYS A 5 10.10 3.65 2.94
CA LYS A 5 10.48 3.85 4.34
C LYS A 5 9.18 4.10 5.11
N GLY A 6 8.67 3.07 5.76
CA GLY A 6 7.51 3.18 6.64
C GLY A 6 7.93 3.88 7.91
N LEU A 7 7.10 4.78 8.40
CA LEU A 7 7.30 5.40 9.70
C LEU A 7 6.88 4.40 10.77
N ASP A 8 7.78 4.12 11.70
CA ASP A 8 7.46 3.32 12.89
C ASP A 8 6.83 4.24 13.93
N PHE A 9 5.76 3.78 14.56
CA PHE A 9 5.04 4.50 15.61
C PHE A 9 4.69 3.52 16.74
N HIS A 10 4.56 4.06 17.95
CA HIS A 10 4.32 3.29 19.17
C HIS A 10 2.91 3.53 19.73
N ASP A 11 2.49 2.66 20.65
CA ASP A 11 1.16 2.72 21.27
C ASP A 11 0.86 4.08 21.91
N LYS A 12 1.89 4.72 22.49
CA LYS A 12 1.82 6.06 23.09
C LYS A 12 1.38 7.15 22.10
N ASP A 13 1.71 6.97 20.81
CA ASP A 13 1.36 7.93 19.77
C ASP A 13 -0.12 7.84 19.38
N VAL A 14 -0.78 6.71 19.70
CA VAL A 14 -2.19 6.42 19.39
C VAL A 14 -3.13 6.74 20.56
N GLU A 15 -2.59 6.89 21.77
CA GLU A 15 -3.36 7.09 23.01
C GLU A 15 -4.01 8.48 23.12
N SER A 16 -3.39 9.52 22.57
CA SER A 16 -3.89 10.90 22.62
C SER A 16 -4.13 11.48 21.23
N GLU A 17 -5.17 12.31 21.08
CA GLU A 17 -5.42 13.02 19.83
C GLU A 17 -4.32 14.04 19.50
N ASP A 18 -3.72 14.65 20.51
CA ASP A 18 -2.60 15.58 20.34
C ASP A 18 -1.36 14.86 19.80
N ASN A 19 -1.05 13.67 20.34
CA ASN A 19 0.06 12.84 19.85
C ASN A 19 -0.19 12.36 18.42
N LEU A 20 -1.43 12.00 18.08
CA LEU A 20 -1.81 11.64 16.70
C LEU A 20 -1.62 12.82 15.74
N TRP A 21 -1.89 14.05 16.19
CA TRP A 21 -1.67 15.25 15.39
C TRP A 21 -0.18 15.53 15.16
N GLU A 22 0.65 15.39 16.19
CA GLU A 22 2.11 15.48 16.05
C GLU A 22 2.66 14.40 15.10
N LEU A 23 2.19 13.16 15.25
CA LEU A 23 2.54 12.05 14.36
C LEU A 23 2.13 12.34 12.91
N TYR A 24 1.00 12.99 12.70
CA TYR A 24 0.53 13.38 11.36
C TYR A 24 1.44 14.43 10.72
N GLU A 25 1.86 15.46 11.45
CA GLU A 25 2.79 16.47 10.92
C GLU A 25 4.20 15.88 10.68
N LEU A 26 4.67 14.98 11.55
CA LEU A 26 5.90 14.20 11.34
C LEU A 26 5.82 13.34 10.08
N TRP A 27 4.73 12.59 9.92
CA TRP A 27 4.48 11.74 8.75
C TRP A 27 4.41 12.57 7.46
N ARG A 28 3.73 13.72 7.49
CA ARG A 28 3.66 14.63 6.33
C ARG A 28 5.01 15.20 5.96
N SER A 29 5.84 15.52 6.95
CA SER A 29 7.19 16.02 6.74
C SER A 29 8.10 14.93 6.18
N HIS A 30 7.99 13.69 6.70
CA HIS A 30 8.77 12.54 6.25
C HIS A 30 8.46 12.13 4.79
N HIS A 31 7.20 12.25 4.36
CA HIS A 31 6.78 11.92 3.00
C HIS A 31 6.64 13.14 2.08
N THR A 32 7.01 14.33 2.55
CA THR A 32 6.96 15.60 1.81
C THR A 32 5.56 15.88 1.22
N ILE A 33 4.51 15.69 2.02
CA ILE A 33 3.11 15.82 1.60
C ILE A 33 2.59 17.24 1.93
N ALA A 34 2.55 18.09 0.90
CA ALA A 34 1.94 19.42 0.97
C ALA A 34 0.42 19.31 0.75
N ARG A 35 -0.38 19.85 1.69
CA ARG A 35 -1.85 19.92 1.64
C ARG A 35 -2.34 21.26 2.13
N SER A 36 -3.50 21.71 1.65
CA SER A 36 -4.15 22.94 2.14
C SER A 36 -4.70 22.76 3.55
N LEU A 37 -4.89 23.86 4.29
CA LEU A 37 -5.37 23.81 5.69
C LEU A 37 -6.73 23.11 5.82
N GLU A 38 -7.63 23.33 4.86
CA GLU A 38 -8.96 22.72 4.86
C GLU A 38 -8.90 21.21 4.58
N GLU A 39 -8.01 20.79 3.66
CA GLU A 39 -7.78 19.38 3.38
C GLU A 39 -7.11 18.68 4.55
N LYS A 40 -6.24 19.36 5.30
CA LYS A 40 -5.55 18.77 6.45
C LYS A 40 -6.53 18.20 7.47
N ALA A 41 -7.59 18.93 7.83
CA ALA A 41 -8.56 18.46 8.82
C ALA A 41 -9.34 17.23 8.32
N LYS A 42 -9.77 17.24 7.05
CA LYS A 42 -10.47 16.10 6.42
C LYS A 42 -9.57 14.86 6.35
N ARG A 43 -8.32 15.05 5.91
CA ARG A 43 -7.30 14.00 5.76
C ARG A 43 -6.80 13.46 7.10
N PHE A 44 -6.75 14.31 8.13
CA PHE A 44 -6.41 13.88 9.49
C PHE A 44 -7.40 12.85 10.04
N ASN A 45 -8.70 13.00 9.79
CA ASN A 45 -9.68 12.00 10.20
C ASN A 45 -9.44 10.63 9.54
N VAL A 46 -9.08 10.62 8.24
CA VAL A 46 -8.70 9.40 7.53
C VAL A 46 -7.42 8.80 8.11
N PHE A 47 -6.43 9.65 8.39
CA PHE A 47 -5.17 9.25 9.02
C PHE A 47 -5.38 8.59 10.39
N LYS A 48 -6.20 9.19 11.26
CA LYS A 48 -6.56 8.61 12.57
C LYS A 48 -7.13 7.21 12.42
N HIS A 49 -8.06 7.02 11.47
CA HIS A 49 -8.67 5.72 11.21
C HIS A 49 -7.63 4.69 10.74
N ASN A 50 -6.75 5.08 9.81
CA ASN A 50 -5.71 4.21 9.28
C ASN A 50 -4.67 3.80 10.33
N VAL A 51 -4.21 4.74 11.17
CA VAL A 51 -3.26 4.46 12.26
C VAL A 51 -3.86 3.46 13.25
N ARG A 52 -5.11 3.65 13.67
CA ARG A 52 -5.82 2.70 14.54
C ARG A 52 -5.92 1.32 13.89
N HIS A 53 -6.27 1.26 12.61
CA HIS A 53 -6.35 0.00 11.87
C HIS A 53 -5.00 -0.75 11.81
N ILE A 54 -3.90 -0.03 11.57
CA ILE A 54 -2.54 -0.59 11.58
C ILE A 54 -2.22 -1.15 12.97
N HIS A 55 -2.48 -0.36 14.01
CA HIS A 55 -2.22 -0.72 15.38
C HIS A 55 -3.00 -1.99 15.82
N GLU A 56 -4.30 -2.04 15.55
CA GLU A 56 -5.15 -3.21 15.80
C GLU A 56 -4.71 -4.44 15.00
N THR A 57 -4.31 -4.25 13.74
CA THR A 57 -3.86 -5.36 12.89
C THR A 57 -2.51 -5.90 13.33
N ASN A 58 -1.62 -5.05 13.81
CA ASN A 58 -0.31 -5.45 14.34
C ASN A 58 -0.42 -6.15 15.69
N LYS A 59 -1.42 -5.81 16.51
CA LYS A 59 -1.79 -6.53 17.73
C LYS A 59 -2.30 -7.95 17.46
N LYS A 60 -2.86 -8.20 16.29
CA LYS A 60 -3.27 -9.55 15.87
C LYS A 60 -2.06 -10.38 15.46
N ASP A 61 -2.11 -11.68 15.72
CA ASP A 61 -1.08 -12.63 15.31
C ASP A 61 -1.27 -13.02 13.83
N LYS A 62 -0.87 -12.09 12.95
CA LYS A 62 -0.87 -12.28 11.50
C LYS A 62 0.55 -12.49 11.00
N PRO A 63 0.73 -13.24 9.88
CA PRO A 63 2.05 -13.47 9.28
C PRO A 63 2.66 -12.21 8.63
N TYR A 64 1.97 -11.07 8.69
CA TYR A 64 2.43 -9.79 8.18
C TYR A 64 2.13 -8.68 9.18
N LYS A 65 2.92 -7.61 9.12
CA LYS A 65 2.71 -6.38 9.89
C LYS A 65 2.50 -5.21 8.95
N LEU A 66 1.61 -4.31 9.34
CA LEU A 66 1.36 -3.06 8.62
C LEU A 66 2.26 -1.97 9.18
N LYS A 67 2.68 -1.05 8.32
CA LYS A 67 3.45 0.14 8.69
C LYS A 67 2.77 1.38 8.14
N LEU A 68 3.01 2.52 8.78
CA LEU A 68 2.54 3.80 8.28
C LEU A 68 3.35 4.19 7.05
N ASN A 69 2.73 4.12 5.88
CA ASN A 69 3.34 4.42 4.59
C ASN A 69 2.83 5.75 4.04
N LYS A 70 3.27 6.13 2.83
CA LYS A 70 2.84 7.38 2.16
C LYS A 70 1.34 7.47 1.83
N PHE A 71 0.57 6.40 2.05
CA PHE A 71 -0.87 6.35 1.82
C PHE A 71 -1.67 6.49 3.13
N GLY A 72 -1.04 6.94 4.21
CA GLY A 72 -1.68 7.14 5.51
C GLY A 72 -2.89 8.09 5.47
N ASP A 73 -2.95 9.04 4.54
CA ASP A 73 -4.05 9.99 4.36
C ASP A 73 -5.12 9.56 3.33
N MET A 74 -4.97 8.37 2.72
CA MET A 74 -5.89 7.85 1.71
C MET A 74 -6.84 6.81 2.28
N THR A 75 -8.09 6.83 1.85
CA THR A 75 -9.02 5.74 2.16
C THR A 75 -8.73 4.52 1.28
N SER A 76 -9.18 3.34 1.72
CA SER A 76 -9.01 2.10 0.94
C SER A 76 -9.66 2.20 -0.45
N GLU A 77 -10.78 2.90 -0.57
CA GLU A 77 -11.46 3.11 -1.84
C GLU A 77 -10.68 4.06 -2.76
N GLU A 78 -10.20 5.19 -2.24
CA GLU A 78 -9.36 6.13 -2.99
C GLU A 78 -8.07 5.48 -3.48
N PHE A 79 -7.43 4.69 -2.62
CA PHE A 79 -6.25 3.92 -2.97
C PHE A 79 -6.56 2.93 -4.11
N ARG A 80 -7.66 2.18 -3.99
CA ARG A 80 -8.05 1.19 -4.99
C ARG A 80 -8.35 1.83 -6.34
N LYS A 81 -9.05 2.96 -6.35
CA LYS A 81 -9.42 3.70 -7.56
C LYS A 81 -8.20 4.26 -8.29
N THR A 82 -7.22 4.78 -7.54
CA THR A 82 -6.05 5.47 -8.11
C THR A 82 -4.92 4.51 -8.46
N TYR A 83 -4.63 3.54 -7.59
CA TYR A 83 -3.43 2.69 -7.71
C TYR A 83 -3.73 1.23 -8.05
N ALA A 84 -4.90 0.71 -7.68
CA ALA A 84 -5.26 -0.69 -7.93
C ALA A 84 -6.27 -0.88 -9.08
N GLY A 85 -6.47 0.16 -9.91
CA GLY A 85 -7.38 0.14 -11.06
C GLY A 85 -6.84 -0.59 -12.31
N SER A 86 -5.77 -1.37 -12.19
CA SER A 86 -5.22 -2.07 -13.35
C SER A 86 -6.19 -3.15 -13.83
N ASN A 87 -6.71 -2.97 -15.05
CA ASN A 87 -7.58 -3.92 -15.75
C ASN A 87 -6.81 -5.16 -16.22
N ILE A 88 -6.09 -5.82 -15.32
CA ILE A 88 -5.30 -7.04 -15.58
C ILE A 88 -6.20 -8.12 -16.16
N LYS A 89 -7.47 -8.18 -15.74
CA LYS A 89 -8.47 -9.09 -16.32
C LYS A 89 -8.70 -8.80 -17.80
N HIS A 90 -8.89 -7.54 -18.18
CA HIS A 90 -9.05 -7.13 -19.59
C HIS A 90 -7.80 -7.46 -20.40
N HIS A 91 -6.62 -7.13 -19.87
CA HIS A 91 -5.35 -7.47 -20.54
C HIS A 91 -5.16 -8.99 -20.70
N ARG A 92 -5.54 -9.78 -19.69
CA ARG A 92 -5.49 -11.24 -19.73
C ARG A 92 -6.48 -11.84 -20.73
N MET A 93 -7.67 -11.25 -20.87
CA MET A 93 -8.64 -11.67 -21.89
C MET A 93 -8.15 -11.37 -23.31
N LEU A 94 -7.49 -10.23 -23.52
CA LEU A 94 -6.89 -9.88 -24.81
C LEU A 94 -5.67 -10.73 -25.19
N GLN A 95 -4.99 -11.33 -24.21
CA GLN A 95 -3.83 -12.22 -24.45
C GLN A 95 -4.21 -13.65 -24.86
N GLY A 96 -5.51 -13.96 -24.96
CA GLY A 96 -6.00 -15.31 -25.25
C GLY A 96 -5.73 -16.29 -24.11
N GLU A 97 -6.15 -17.55 -24.28
CA GLU A 97 -5.79 -18.60 -23.33
C GLU A 97 -4.27 -18.68 -23.21
N ARG A 98 -3.74 -18.72 -21.97
CA ARG A 98 -2.33 -19.07 -21.74
C ARG A 98 -2.11 -20.37 -22.51
N ARG A 99 -1.28 -20.34 -23.56
CA ARG A 99 -0.87 -21.55 -24.28
C ARG A 99 -0.43 -22.56 -23.23
N ALA A 100 -1.31 -23.52 -22.94
CA ALA A 100 -1.03 -24.55 -21.97
C ALA A 100 0.16 -25.31 -22.52
N LYS A 101 1.30 -25.19 -21.85
CA LYS A 101 2.45 -26.07 -21.98
C LYS A 101 2.73 -26.47 -23.45
N GLY A 102 2.92 -25.47 -24.32
CA GLY A 102 3.50 -25.73 -25.63
C GLY A 102 4.87 -26.35 -25.38
N SER A 103 5.04 -27.60 -25.81
CA SER A 103 6.32 -28.30 -25.78
C SER A 103 7.43 -27.34 -26.21
N PHE A 104 8.52 -27.30 -25.43
CA PHE A 104 9.71 -26.51 -25.78
C PHE A 104 10.04 -26.77 -27.26
N MET A 105 10.21 -25.72 -28.06
CA MET A 105 10.27 -25.86 -29.53
C MET A 105 11.43 -26.75 -30.00
N TYR A 106 12.46 -26.93 -29.17
CA TYR A 106 13.59 -27.83 -29.42
C TYR A 106 13.58 -29.08 -28.52
N ALA A 107 12.42 -29.44 -27.95
CA ALA A 107 12.34 -30.58 -27.02
C ALA A 107 12.77 -31.91 -27.66
N ASN A 108 12.69 -32.00 -28.99
CA ASN A 108 13.01 -33.18 -29.77
C ASN A 108 14.23 -32.97 -30.67
N VAL A 109 15.11 -32.00 -30.36
CA VAL A 109 16.35 -31.81 -31.14
C VAL A 109 17.50 -32.53 -30.43
N ASP A 110 17.75 -33.75 -30.90
CA ASP A 110 18.83 -34.62 -30.40
C ASP A 110 20.14 -34.46 -31.20
N ALA A 111 20.16 -33.64 -32.25
CA ALA A 111 21.32 -33.42 -33.09
C ALA A 111 21.79 -31.96 -32.98
N LEU A 112 22.78 -31.74 -32.11
CA LEU A 112 23.61 -30.54 -32.10
C LEU A 112 24.92 -30.87 -32.85
N PRO A 113 25.39 -30.01 -33.78
CA PRO A 113 26.69 -30.16 -34.43
C PRO A 113 27.87 -30.02 -33.45
#